data_AF-A0A956ETN0-F1
#
_entry.id   AF-A0A956ETN0-F1
#
_cell.length_a   1.000
_cell.length_b   1.000
_cell.length_c   1.000
_cell.angle_alpha   90.00
_cell.angle_beta   90.00
_cell.angle_gamma   90.00
#
_symmetry.space_group_name_H-M   'P 1'
#
loop_
_entity.id
_entity.type
_entity.pdbx_description
1 polymer ?
#
loop_
_entity_poly.entity_id
_entity_poly.type
_entity_poly.pdbx_seq_one_letter_code
_entity_poly.pdbx_strand_id
1 'polypeptide(L)'
;MSRLSSPLAVLLGAAAVFSCSTSESTPEGDPNQLIVQSDAVTVPAGSERYMCYAHTLTEDVYVDRFEYSARPVVHHFLLAKTLTPEPEGLTDCSDVLFRFSWLPLFGAGKGDSQLQLPDDSAVVLPKGTQVLLQLHLLNTTNKEVTDRPQITLRKTQDKSRMPAGIYAFGTDKIALGANAKGSVVDNCTMTEDIELFGLLAHMHYLGENLTFETASSGGQLEQRYRKDPWNFDAQIIEPISLKLKAGDQTRVTCNYDNSTPGEVGFGESSNDEMCFLVGFAKNRTSLDGCLTFGGGGDQDAGVPPDPDAGVCGEQQENPTGIGRACSKGGGECADGHVCSSDQGQTPDGAPGFCLKIGCADTAACGGGGATCCAPAEGGGVIKICVPEACRPADCIPAE
;
A
#
# COMPACT_ATOMS: atom_id res chain seq x y z
N MET A 1 6.70 -24.51 -85.20
CA MET A 1 5.54 -24.90 -84.37
C MET A 1 6.02 -25.87 -83.29
N SER A 2 5.71 -25.58 -82.02
CA SER A 2 5.76 -26.45 -80.82
C SER A 2 7.09 -27.14 -80.43
N ARG A 3 7.86 -26.61 -79.46
CA ARG A 3 7.82 -26.82 -77.98
C ARG A 3 8.49 -28.14 -77.52
N LEU A 4 9.70 -28.05 -76.94
CA LEU A 4 10.07 -28.07 -75.48
C LEU A 4 10.14 -29.49 -74.91
N SER A 5 11.04 -29.91 -74.00
CA SER A 5 12.39 -29.53 -73.51
C SER A 5 12.69 -30.47 -72.30
N SER A 6 13.97 -30.74 -72.04
CA SER A 6 14.58 -31.74 -71.14
C SER A 6 14.13 -31.85 -69.66
N PRO A 7 14.50 -32.97 -68.98
CA PRO A 7 14.96 -33.00 -67.60
C PRO A 7 16.49 -33.19 -67.54
N LEU A 8 17.28 -32.30 -66.92
CA LEU A 8 17.61 -32.13 -65.49
C LEU A 8 18.45 -33.28 -64.90
N ALA A 9 19.76 -33.03 -64.79
CA ALA A 9 20.76 -33.90 -64.19
C ALA A 9 20.90 -33.61 -62.68
N VAL A 10 21.01 -34.68 -61.89
CA VAL A 10 21.21 -34.68 -60.44
C VAL A 10 22.70 -34.59 -60.14
N LEU A 11 23.10 -33.64 -59.27
CA LEU A 11 24.45 -33.52 -58.72
C LEU A 11 24.35 -33.50 -57.19
N LEU A 12 24.92 -34.53 -56.55
CA LEU A 12 25.10 -34.64 -55.10
C LEU A 12 26.11 -33.58 -54.62
N GLY A 13 25.68 -32.70 -53.72
CA GLY A 13 26.52 -31.75 -52.99
C GLY A 13 26.65 -32.14 -51.52
N ALA A 14 27.90 -32.19 -51.03
CA ALA A 14 28.27 -32.54 -49.67
C ALA A 14 27.72 -31.54 -48.63
N ALA A 15 27.18 -32.05 -47.52
CA ALA A 15 26.70 -31.28 -46.40
C ALA A 15 27.88 -30.83 -45.51
N ALA A 16 28.20 -29.54 -45.54
CA ALA A 16 29.02 -28.89 -44.53
C ALA A 16 28.09 -28.34 -43.43
N VAL A 17 28.19 -28.89 -42.22
CA VAL A 17 27.45 -28.42 -41.05
C VAL A 17 28.17 -27.19 -40.50
N PHE A 18 27.71 -26.00 -40.88
CA PHE A 18 28.11 -24.76 -40.20
C PHE A 18 27.31 -24.67 -38.89
N SER A 19 27.98 -24.95 -37.77
CA SER A 19 27.47 -24.61 -36.44
C SER A 19 27.70 -23.11 -36.24
N CYS A 20 26.67 -22.30 -36.51
CA CYS A 20 26.61 -20.93 -36.00
C CYS A 20 26.21 -21.01 -34.53
N SER A 21 27.17 -20.90 -33.62
CA SER A 21 26.87 -20.60 -32.22
C SER A 21 26.49 -19.13 -32.12
N THR A 22 25.22 -18.80 -32.31
CA THR A 22 24.68 -17.52 -31.84
C THR A 22 24.60 -17.63 -30.32
N SER A 23 25.60 -17.09 -29.62
CA SER A 23 25.41 -16.69 -28.23
C SER A 23 24.38 -15.55 -28.25
N GLU A 24 23.12 -15.88 -28.02
CA GLU A 24 22.14 -14.88 -27.57
C GLU A 24 22.66 -14.35 -26.23
N SER A 25 23.38 -13.23 -26.29
CA SER A 25 23.57 -12.40 -25.11
C SER A 25 22.17 -11.94 -24.70
N THR A 26 21.66 -12.53 -23.63
CA THR A 26 20.49 -12.00 -22.92
C THR A 26 20.79 -10.52 -22.65
N PRO A 27 19.94 -9.56 -23.05
CA PRO A 27 20.16 -8.18 -22.68
C PRO A 27 20.24 -8.11 -21.16
N GLU A 28 21.43 -7.79 -20.64
CA GLU A 28 21.59 -7.51 -19.22
C GLU A 28 20.68 -6.31 -18.94
N GLY A 29 19.65 -6.52 -18.10
CA GLY A 29 18.64 -5.51 -17.82
C GLY A 29 19.28 -4.22 -17.29
N ASP A 30 18.63 -3.08 -17.49
CA ASP A 30 19.12 -1.80 -16.94
C ASP A 30 19.28 -1.94 -15.41
N PRO A 31 20.52 -1.88 -14.88
CA PRO A 31 20.77 -2.08 -13.45
C PRO A 31 20.14 -0.98 -12.58
N ASN A 32 19.72 0.14 -13.17
CA ASN A 32 19.01 1.22 -12.51
C ASN A 32 17.48 1.08 -12.61
N GLN A 33 16.99 -0.12 -12.88
CA GLN A 33 15.58 -0.41 -12.97
C GLN A 33 15.25 -1.74 -12.26
N LEU A 34 14.13 -1.75 -11.56
CA LEU A 34 13.45 -2.94 -11.11
C LEU A 34 12.07 -2.97 -11.78
N ILE A 35 11.75 -4.07 -12.47
CA ILE A 35 10.40 -4.29 -13.01
C ILE A 35 9.66 -5.21 -12.05
N VAL A 36 8.56 -4.73 -11.49
CA VAL A 36 7.60 -5.58 -10.78
C VAL A 36 6.51 -5.92 -11.77
N GLN A 37 6.53 -7.15 -12.28
CA GLN A 37 5.60 -7.65 -13.28
C GLN A 37 4.81 -8.82 -12.69
N SER A 38 3.49 -8.77 -12.85
CA SER A 38 2.59 -9.83 -12.41
C SER A 38 2.68 -11.09 -13.27
N ASP A 39 2.17 -12.20 -12.72
CA ASP A 39 1.83 -13.37 -13.53
C ASP A 39 0.78 -13.03 -14.59
N ALA A 40 0.62 -13.92 -15.58
CA ALA A 40 -0.39 -13.72 -16.61
C ALA A 40 -1.79 -13.74 -15.98
N VAL A 41 -2.54 -12.68 -16.22
CA VAL A 41 -3.93 -12.57 -15.81
C VAL A 41 -4.83 -12.57 -17.04
N THR A 42 -5.84 -13.44 -17.00
CA THR A 42 -6.84 -13.58 -18.06
C THR A 42 -8.16 -12.97 -17.60
N VAL A 43 -8.71 -12.07 -18.41
CA VAL A 43 -9.94 -11.34 -18.15
C VAL A 43 -10.96 -11.67 -19.25
N PRO A 44 -12.04 -12.40 -18.93
CA PRO A 44 -13.09 -12.72 -19.90
C PRO A 44 -13.70 -11.48 -20.56
N ALA A 45 -14.28 -11.66 -21.74
CA ALA A 45 -15.02 -10.61 -22.44
C ALA A 45 -16.17 -10.07 -21.57
N GLY A 46 -16.33 -8.74 -21.52
CA GLY A 46 -17.41 -8.08 -20.79
C GLY A 46 -17.37 -8.27 -19.27
N SER A 47 -16.19 -8.55 -18.70
CA SER A 47 -16.05 -8.85 -17.27
C SER A 47 -15.13 -7.86 -16.55
N GLU A 48 -15.27 -7.85 -15.24
CA GLU A 48 -14.49 -7.09 -14.28
C GLU A 48 -13.85 -8.04 -13.28
N ARG A 49 -12.61 -7.77 -12.86
CA ARG A 49 -11.88 -8.55 -11.85
C ARG A 49 -10.98 -7.65 -11.03
N TYR A 50 -10.76 -8.00 -9.76
CA TYR A 50 -9.80 -7.35 -8.88
C TYR A 50 -8.71 -8.37 -8.53
N MET A 51 -7.48 -8.11 -8.96
CA MET A 51 -6.37 -9.08 -8.89
C MET A 51 -5.18 -8.49 -8.16
N CYS A 52 -4.59 -9.27 -7.26
CA CYS A 52 -3.50 -8.87 -6.39
C CYS A 52 -2.26 -9.65 -6.81
N TYR A 53 -1.13 -8.99 -6.96
CA TYR A 53 0.15 -9.64 -7.18
C TYR A 53 1.16 -9.16 -6.15
N ALA A 54 1.50 -10.03 -5.20
CA ALA A 54 2.50 -9.72 -4.18
C ALA A 54 3.89 -10.23 -4.59
N HIS A 55 4.91 -9.43 -4.32
CA HIS A 55 6.29 -9.76 -4.60
C HIS A 55 7.23 -9.31 -3.49
N THR A 56 7.99 -10.25 -2.93
CA THR A 56 8.99 -10.00 -1.90
C THR A 56 10.34 -9.63 -2.52
N LEU A 57 10.85 -8.44 -2.16
CA LEU A 57 12.12 -7.94 -2.66
C LEU A 57 13.30 -8.75 -2.10
N THR A 58 14.26 -9.05 -2.97
CA THR A 58 15.45 -9.85 -2.63
C THR A 58 16.68 -8.99 -2.32
N GLU A 59 16.59 -7.68 -2.52
CA GLU A 59 17.64 -6.69 -2.28
C GLU A 59 17.02 -5.38 -1.74
N ASP A 60 17.85 -4.50 -1.19
CA ASP A 60 17.44 -3.13 -0.85
C ASP A 60 17.24 -2.33 -2.14
N VAL A 61 16.13 -1.61 -2.23
CA VAL A 61 15.77 -0.80 -3.40
C VAL A 61 15.50 0.63 -2.98
N TYR A 62 16.17 1.59 -3.63
CA TYR A 62 15.97 3.02 -3.45
C TYR A 62 15.35 3.57 -4.74
N VAL A 63 14.08 3.96 -4.69
CA VAL A 63 13.29 4.35 -5.86
C VAL A 63 13.13 5.87 -5.90
N ASP A 64 13.53 6.50 -6.99
CA ASP A 64 13.32 7.94 -7.19
C ASP A 64 12.28 8.28 -8.27
N ARG A 65 11.86 7.30 -9.06
CA ARG A 65 10.75 7.45 -10.00
C ARG A 65 10.00 6.14 -10.20
N PHE A 66 8.68 6.25 -10.27
CA PHE A 66 7.78 5.17 -10.68
C PHE A 66 7.27 5.45 -12.09
N GLU A 67 7.28 4.44 -12.96
CA GLU A 67 6.82 4.52 -14.35
C GLU A 67 5.86 3.37 -14.66
N TYR A 68 4.63 3.72 -15.04
CA TYR A 68 3.59 2.78 -15.45
C TYR A 68 3.20 3.04 -16.91
N SER A 69 3.18 1.97 -17.70
CA SER A 69 2.65 1.98 -19.07
C SER A 69 1.28 1.33 -19.08
N ALA A 70 0.31 2.01 -19.70
CA ALA A 70 -1.06 1.58 -19.82
C ALA A 70 -1.18 0.19 -20.42
N ARG A 71 -2.18 -0.55 -19.93
CA ARG A 71 -2.49 -1.92 -20.32
C ARG A 71 -3.96 -2.03 -20.72
N PRO A 72 -4.32 -2.78 -21.78
CA PRO A 72 -5.66 -2.72 -22.38
C PRO A 72 -6.85 -2.95 -21.45
N VAL A 73 -6.67 -3.76 -20.40
CA VAL A 73 -7.72 -4.11 -19.44
C VAL A 73 -7.48 -3.55 -18.05
N VAL A 74 -6.37 -2.87 -17.79
CA VAL A 74 -6.12 -2.27 -16.47
C VAL A 74 -6.88 -0.96 -16.39
N HIS A 75 -7.88 -0.94 -15.52
CA HIS A 75 -8.70 0.22 -15.23
C HIS A 75 -8.05 1.09 -14.15
N HIS A 76 -7.65 0.45 -13.03
CA HIS A 76 -6.80 1.03 -11.99
C HIS A 76 -5.59 0.14 -11.70
N PHE A 77 -4.50 0.81 -11.38
CA PHE A 77 -3.25 0.22 -10.95
C PHE A 77 -2.81 0.89 -9.66
N LEU A 78 -2.64 0.12 -8.60
CA LEU A 78 -2.05 0.58 -7.34
C LEU A 78 -0.82 -0.28 -7.05
N LEU A 79 0.31 0.37 -6.80
CA LEU A 79 1.47 -0.24 -6.16
C LEU A 79 1.46 0.17 -4.68
N ALA A 80 1.56 -0.81 -3.80
CA ALA A 80 1.70 -0.58 -2.37
C ALA A 80 2.87 -1.37 -1.78
N LYS A 81 3.38 -0.91 -0.63
CA LYS A 81 4.12 -1.75 0.31
C LYS A 81 3.10 -2.39 1.26
N THR A 82 3.20 -3.68 1.51
CA THR A 82 2.32 -4.34 2.48
C THR A 82 2.92 -4.26 3.89
N LEU A 83 2.09 -3.99 4.88
CA LEU A 83 2.42 -4.05 6.31
C LEU A 83 2.24 -5.48 6.84
N THR A 84 1.29 -6.21 6.26
CA THR A 84 1.03 -7.62 6.55
C THR A 84 1.47 -8.49 5.38
N PRO A 85 2.01 -9.69 5.63
CA PRO A 85 2.27 -10.64 4.56
C PRO A 85 1.00 -10.96 3.76
N GLU A 86 1.06 -10.77 2.45
CA GLU A 86 0.08 -11.22 1.47
C GLU A 86 0.61 -12.48 0.78
N PRO A 87 -0.25 -13.35 0.21
CA PRO A 87 0.21 -14.52 -0.52
C PRO A 87 1.07 -14.10 -1.72
N GLU A 88 2.32 -14.60 -1.77
CA GLU A 88 3.25 -14.32 -2.85
C GLU A 88 2.68 -14.78 -4.21
N GLY A 89 2.86 -13.97 -5.25
CA GLY A 89 2.32 -14.23 -6.59
C GLY A 89 0.90 -13.70 -6.79
N LEU A 90 0.22 -14.20 -7.84
CA LEU A 90 -1.10 -13.71 -8.25
C LEU A 90 -2.24 -14.36 -7.46
N THR A 91 -3.11 -13.53 -6.91
CA THR A 91 -4.32 -13.92 -6.15
C THR A 91 -5.52 -13.06 -6.53
N ASP A 92 -6.70 -13.51 -6.15
CA ASP A 92 -7.92 -12.69 -6.23
C ASP A 92 -7.93 -11.68 -5.06
N CYS A 93 -8.16 -10.39 -5.35
CA CYS A 93 -8.20 -9.35 -4.30
C CYS A 93 -9.51 -9.32 -3.51
N SER A 94 -10.51 -10.16 -3.84
CA SER A 94 -11.83 -10.14 -3.22
C SER A 94 -12.56 -8.80 -3.35
N ASP A 95 -12.50 -8.20 -4.54
CA ASP A 95 -13.12 -6.90 -4.87
C ASP A 95 -12.60 -5.69 -4.07
N VAL A 96 -11.48 -5.83 -3.37
CA VAL A 96 -10.86 -4.75 -2.61
C VAL A 96 -9.92 -3.93 -3.49
N LEU A 97 -10.15 -2.61 -3.55
CA LEU A 97 -9.24 -1.64 -4.19
C LEU A 97 -8.08 -1.24 -3.27
N PHE A 98 -8.33 -1.20 -1.97
CA PHE A 98 -7.38 -0.73 -0.97
C PHE A 98 -7.62 -1.42 0.37
N ARG A 99 -6.55 -1.86 1.03
CA ARG A 99 -6.57 -2.31 2.43
C ARG A 99 -5.76 -1.37 3.30
N PHE A 100 -6.12 -1.26 4.58
CA PHE A 100 -5.34 -0.47 5.54
C PHE A 100 -3.92 -0.97 5.73
N SER A 101 -3.70 -2.26 5.51
CA SER A 101 -2.36 -2.84 5.54
C SER A 101 -1.51 -2.48 4.30
N TRP A 102 -2.04 -1.75 3.33
CA TRP A 102 -1.33 -1.39 2.10
C TRP A 102 -0.93 0.09 2.12
N LEU A 103 0.38 0.35 2.23
CA LEU A 103 0.91 1.71 2.10
C LEU A 103 1.07 2.07 0.63
N PRO A 104 0.27 3.00 0.07
CA PRO A 104 0.35 3.35 -1.34
C PRO A 104 1.70 3.97 -1.67
N LEU A 105 2.36 3.42 -2.70
CA LEU A 105 3.60 3.94 -3.27
C LEU A 105 3.36 4.65 -4.60
N PHE A 106 2.37 4.18 -5.37
CA PHE A 106 2.02 4.73 -6.67
C PHE A 106 0.59 4.34 -7.07
N GLY A 107 -0.12 5.21 -7.78
CA GLY A 107 -1.46 4.94 -8.31
C GLY A 107 -1.65 5.50 -9.71
N ALA A 108 -2.35 4.76 -10.58
CA ALA A 108 -2.67 5.17 -11.94
C ALA A 108 -4.05 4.65 -12.39
N GLY A 109 -4.64 5.35 -13.36
CA GLY A 109 -5.81 4.89 -14.11
C GLY A 109 -5.44 4.19 -15.42
N LYS A 110 -6.29 4.32 -16.44
CA LYS A 110 -6.14 3.71 -17.78
C LYS A 110 -4.93 4.18 -18.60
N GLY A 111 -4.34 5.32 -18.25
CA GLY A 111 -3.29 5.97 -19.03
C GLY A 111 -1.88 5.67 -18.53
N ASP A 112 -0.89 5.95 -19.38
CA ASP A 112 0.50 6.02 -18.95
C ASP A 112 0.61 7.04 -17.80
N SER A 113 1.42 6.70 -16.80
CA SER A 113 1.58 7.54 -15.62
C SER A 113 2.98 7.40 -15.06
N GLN A 114 3.45 8.44 -14.40
CA GLN A 114 4.71 8.44 -13.69
C GLN A 114 4.63 9.31 -12.44
N LEU A 115 5.40 8.94 -11.43
CA LEU A 115 5.61 9.74 -10.23
C LEU A 115 7.11 9.95 -10.09
N GLN A 116 7.56 11.17 -10.38
CA GLN A 116 8.92 11.61 -10.09
C GLN A 116 8.95 12.15 -8.66
N LEU A 117 9.82 11.60 -7.82
CA LEU A 117 10.05 12.13 -6.49
C LEU A 117 10.90 13.41 -6.58
N PRO A 118 10.86 14.28 -5.55
CA PRO A 118 11.83 15.37 -5.42
C PRO A 118 13.27 14.88 -5.55
N ASP A 119 14.15 15.67 -6.17
CA ASP A 119 15.52 15.27 -6.53
C ASP A 119 16.36 14.76 -5.34
N ASP A 120 16.10 15.29 -4.15
CA ASP A 120 16.78 14.95 -2.90
C ASP A 120 16.12 13.78 -2.15
N SER A 121 15.11 13.14 -2.73
CA SER A 121 14.26 12.15 -2.06
C SER A 121 14.23 10.81 -2.80
N ALA A 122 13.96 9.74 -2.06
CA ALA A 122 13.74 8.40 -2.60
C ALA A 122 12.82 7.58 -1.68
N VAL A 123 11.95 6.72 -2.23
CA VAL A 123 11.30 5.66 -1.44
C VAL A 123 12.35 4.58 -1.15
N VAL A 124 12.51 4.23 0.12
CA VAL A 124 13.44 3.19 0.56
C VAL A 124 12.67 1.91 0.86
N LEU A 125 12.95 0.85 0.12
CA LEU A 125 12.34 -0.47 0.27
C LEU A 125 13.44 -1.47 0.63
N PRO A 126 13.64 -1.79 1.93
CA PRO A 126 14.62 -2.78 2.36
C PRO A 126 14.35 -4.16 1.76
N LYS A 127 15.39 -4.99 1.66
CA LYS A 127 15.27 -6.42 1.36
C LYS A 127 14.22 -7.07 2.28
N GLY A 128 13.40 -7.95 1.72
CA GLY A 128 12.31 -8.60 2.42
C GLY A 128 11.02 -7.78 2.46
N THR A 129 11.02 -6.52 2.03
CA THR A 129 9.78 -5.77 1.83
C THR A 129 8.94 -6.46 0.77
N GLN A 130 7.66 -6.69 1.06
CA GLN A 130 6.70 -7.15 0.08
C GLN A 130 5.99 -5.95 -0.55
N VAL A 131 6.05 -5.89 -1.87
CA VAL A 131 5.26 -4.94 -2.68
C VAL A 131 4.07 -5.67 -3.28
N LEU A 132 2.96 -4.96 -3.43
CA LEU A 132 1.72 -5.50 -3.98
C LEU A 132 1.23 -4.63 -5.12
N LEU A 133 0.89 -5.28 -6.24
CA LEU A 133 0.11 -4.67 -7.31
C LEU A 133 -1.37 -5.01 -7.09
N GLN A 134 -2.18 -4.01 -6.83
CA GLN A 134 -3.63 -4.13 -6.90
C GLN A 134 -4.06 -3.71 -8.31
N LEU A 135 -4.75 -4.62 -9.00
CA LEU A 135 -5.14 -4.51 -10.39
C LEU A 135 -6.66 -4.56 -10.48
N HIS A 136 -7.30 -3.42 -10.69
CA HIS A 136 -8.69 -3.37 -11.11
C HIS A 136 -8.74 -3.55 -12.63
N LEU A 137 -9.25 -4.68 -13.07
CA LEU A 137 -9.26 -5.10 -14.45
C LEU A 137 -10.67 -5.03 -15.02
N LEU A 138 -10.87 -4.23 -16.07
CA LEU A 138 -12.14 -4.09 -16.76
C LEU A 138 -11.96 -4.39 -18.25
N ASN A 139 -12.51 -5.53 -18.69
CA ASN A 139 -12.52 -5.90 -20.10
C ASN A 139 -13.88 -5.59 -20.74
N THR A 140 -14.00 -4.41 -21.34
CA THR A 140 -15.21 -3.97 -22.06
C THR A 140 -15.32 -4.53 -23.48
N THR A 141 -14.35 -5.35 -23.92
CA THR A 141 -14.33 -5.90 -25.27
C THR A 141 -15.15 -7.20 -25.37
N ASN A 142 -15.37 -7.68 -26.60
CA ASN A 142 -16.05 -8.94 -26.87
C ASN A 142 -15.10 -10.15 -26.95
N LYS A 143 -13.84 -10.00 -26.55
CA LYS A 143 -12.83 -11.06 -26.54
C LYS A 143 -12.15 -11.14 -25.19
N GLU A 144 -11.74 -12.34 -24.82
CA GLU A 144 -10.85 -12.52 -23.69
C GLU A 144 -9.50 -11.84 -23.94
N VAL A 145 -8.95 -11.22 -22.90
CA VAL A 145 -7.63 -10.59 -22.92
C VAL A 145 -6.78 -11.25 -21.85
N THR A 146 -5.55 -11.64 -22.21
CA THR A 146 -4.52 -12.06 -21.26
C THR A 146 -3.40 -11.03 -21.27
N ASP A 147 -3.00 -10.56 -20.10
CA ASP A 147 -1.96 -9.53 -19.93
C ASP A 147 -1.03 -9.86 -18.75
N ARG A 148 0.08 -9.15 -18.65
CA ARG A 148 1.00 -9.14 -17.51
C ARG A 148 1.25 -7.70 -17.08
N PRO A 149 0.33 -7.08 -16.34
CA PRO A 149 0.53 -5.74 -15.80
C PRO A 149 1.84 -5.63 -15.01
N GLN A 150 2.52 -4.50 -15.16
CA GLN A 150 3.82 -4.25 -14.55
C GLN A 150 4.02 -2.77 -14.25
N ILE A 151 4.95 -2.49 -13.35
CA ILE A 151 5.47 -1.15 -13.08
C ILE A 151 7.00 -1.17 -13.05
N THR A 152 7.61 -0.08 -13.51
CA THR A 152 9.06 0.12 -13.45
C THR A 152 9.39 1.05 -12.29
N LEU A 153 10.22 0.56 -11.37
CA LEU A 153 10.83 1.30 -10.28
C LEU A 153 12.23 1.71 -10.73
N ARG A 154 12.44 3.01 -10.97
CA ARG A 154 13.76 3.55 -11.30
C ARG A 154 14.58 3.67 -10.03
N LYS A 155 15.73 3.00 -10.02
CA LYS A 155 16.64 2.91 -8.88
C LYS A 155 17.64 4.06 -8.90
N THR A 156 17.90 4.64 -7.74
CA THR A 156 19.02 5.56 -7.51
C THR A 156 20.13 4.86 -6.73
N GLN A 157 21.38 5.16 -7.07
CA GLN A 157 22.56 4.70 -6.31
C GLN A 157 22.91 5.67 -5.17
N ASP A 158 22.31 6.86 -5.15
CA ASP A 158 22.51 7.84 -4.09
C ASP A 158 21.68 7.48 -2.86
N LYS A 159 22.29 6.73 -1.95
CA LYS A 159 21.70 6.33 -0.67
C LYS A 159 21.64 7.46 0.36
N SER A 160 22.14 8.67 0.03
CA SER A 160 22.06 9.85 0.92
C SER A 160 20.75 10.63 0.78
N ARG A 161 19.92 10.29 -0.23
CA ARG A 161 18.60 10.91 -0.41
C ARG A 161 17.70 10.68 0.79
N MET A 162 16.92 11.70 1.09
CA MET A 162 15.95 11.66 2.17
C MET A 162 14.84 10.65 1.85
N PRO A 163 14.39 9.86 2.83
CA PRO A 163 13.33 8.90 2.58
C PRO A 163 12.02 9.64 2.27
N ALA A 164 11.30 9.17 1.27
CA ALA A 164 9.94 9.61 0.95
C ALA A 164 8.95 8.55 1.42
N GLY A 165 7.84 9.00 1.99
CA GLY A 165 6.77 8.16 2.50
C GLY A 165 5.43 8.83 2.32
N ILE A 166 4.48 8.47 3.17
CA ILE A 166 3.13 9.04 3.14
C ILE A 166 2.74 9.62 4.49
N TYR A 167 1.83 10.58 4.46
CA TYR A 167 1.14 11.13 5.61
C TYR A 167 -0.34 11.23 5.28
N ALA A 168 -1.17 10.51 6.02
CA ALA A 168 -2.60 10.43 5.71
C ALA A 168 -3.41 11.41 6.56
N PHE A 169 -4.47 11.95 5.98
CA PHE A 169 -5.47 12.78 6.64
C PHE A 169 -6.85 12.13 6.45
N GLY A 170 -7.67 12.03 7.49
CA GLY A 170 -8.97 11.39 7.34
C GLY A 170 -9.52 10.73 8.59
N THR A 171 -10.56 9.94 8.42
CA THR A 171 -11.23 9.27 9.54
C THR A 171 -12.00 8.03 9.08
N ASP A 172 -12.12 7.05 9.97
CA ASP A 172 -13.03 5.90 9.81
C ASP A 172 -14.43 6.16 10.39
N LYS A 173 -14.68 7.33 11.01
CA LYS A 173 -15.93 7.63 11.70
C LYS A 173 -17.01 8.00 10.69
N ILE A 174 -17.41 7.01 9.90
CA ILE A 174 -18.40 7.11 8.84
C ILE A 174 -19.67 6.39 9.30
N ALA A 175 -20.77 7.13 9.31
CA ALA A 175 -22.11 6.60 9.58
C ALA A 175 -23.11 7.32 8.66
N LEU A 176 -23.33 6.76 7.48
CA LEU A 176 -24.23 7.31 6.48
C LEU A 176 -25.59 6.64 6.59
N GLY A 177 -26.61 7.40 6.99
CA GLY A 177 -27.98 6.92 7.03
C GLY A 177 -28.50 6.50 5.65
N ALA A 178 -29.44 5.56 5.62
CA ALA A 178 -30.10 5.13 4.39
C ALA A 178 -30.82 6.29 3.68
N ASN A 179 -30.71 6.36 2.35
CA ASN A 179 -31.32 7.40 1.51
C ASN A 179 -31.02 8.84 1.98
N ALA A 180 -29.80 9.08 2.45
CA ALA A 180 -29.40 10.36 3.03
C ALA A 180 -28.04 10.83 2.49
N LYS A 181 -27.93 12.15 2.35
CA LYS A 181 -26.63 12.81 2.18
C LYS A 181 -25.97 13.01 3.54
N GLY A 182 -24.65 12.91 3.56
CA GLY A 182 -23.87 13.06 4.78
C GLY A 182 -22.50 13.68 4.50
N SER A 183 -21.91 14.27 5.53
CA SER A 183 -20.56 14.81 5.51
C SER A 183 -19.78 14.24 6.68
N VAL A 184 -18.54 13.83 6.41
CA VAL A 184 -17.59 13.37 7.42
C VAL A 184 -16.41 14.34 7.41
N VAL A 185 -15.97 14.74 8.60
CA VAL A 185 -14.94 15.76 8.78
C VAL A 185 -13.88 15.26 9.76
N ASP A 186 -12.63 15.30 9.34
CA ASP A 186 -11.47 15.15 10.21
C ASP A 186 -10.81 16.51 10.44
N ASN A 187 -10.54 16.87 11.69
CA ASN A 187 -9.79 18.06 12.06
C ASN A 187 -8.57 17.64 12.86
N CYS A 188 -7.42 18.22 12.53
CA CYS A 188 -6.18 17.87 13.18
C CYS A 188 -5.31 19.10 13.41
N THR A 189 -4.52 19.06 14.49
CA THR A 189 -3.40 19.97 14.71
C THR A 189 -2.12 19.20 14.38
N MET A 190 -1.33 19.73 13.46
CA MET A 190 -0.06 19.12 13.07
C MET A 190 0.88 19.05 14.28
N THR A 191 1.45 17.88 14.56
CA THR A 191 2.42 17.69 15.66
C THR A 191 3.85 17.96 15.22
N GLU A 192 4.09 18.04 13.91
CA GLU A 192 5.41 18.17 13.30
C GLU A 192 5.35 18.85 11.93
N ASP A 193 6.53 19.19 11.40
CA ASP A 193 6.68 19.78 10.08
C ASP A 193 6.57 18.71 8.98
N ILE A 194 5.80 18.99 7.94
CA ILE A 194 5.59 18.09 6.80
C ILE A 194 5.72 18.84 5.48
N GLU A 195 6.37 18.22 4.49
CA GLU A 195 6.45 18.71 3.13
C GLU A 195 5.84 17.68 2.16
N LEU A 196 4.64 18.00 1.65
CA LEU A 196 3.88 17.19 0.72
C LEU A 196 4.23 17.57 -0.72
N PHE A 197 4.48 16.56 -1.55
CA PHE A 197 4.74 16.70 -2.98
C PHE A 197 3.68 16.05 -3.88
N GLY A 198 2.78 15.26 -3.31
CA GLY A 198 1.65 14.66 -4.02
C GLY A 198 0.48 14.36 -3.10
N LEU A 199 -0.73 14.28 -3.65
CA LEU A 199 -1.96 13.95 -2.94
C LEU A 199 -2.71 12.85 -3.69
N LEU A 200 -3.26 11.90 -2.95
CA LEU A 200 -4.21 10.91 -3.43
C LEU A 200 -5.47 10.98 -2.57
N ALA A 201 -6.53 11.56 -3.12
CA ALA A 201 -7.85 11.53 -2.50
C ALA A 201 -8.50 10.15 -2.71
N HIS A 202 -9.11 9.61 -1.66
CA HIS A 202 -9.68 8.28 -1.63
C HIS A 202 -11.04 8.27 -0.90
N MET A 203 -12.08 7.85 -1.64
CA MET A 203 -13.45 7.60 -1.19
C MET A 203 -14.01 6.44 -2.03
N HIS A 204 -15.17 5.89 -1.68
CA HIS A 204 -15.82 4.84 -2.46
C HIS A 204 -16.99 5.37 -3.30
N TYR A 205 -17.98 4.51 -3.61
CA TYR A 205 -18.99 4.77 -4.63
C TYR A 205 -19.97 5.89 -4.28
N LEU A 206 -20.23 6.15 -3.00
CA LEU A 206 -21.19 7.13 -2.53
C LEU A 206 -20.59 8.54 -2.43
N GLY A 207 -19.29 8.69 -2.70
CA GLY A 207 -18.62 9.99 -2.63
C GLY A 207 -19.16 11.02 -3.62
N GLU A 208 -19.31 12.27 -3.16
CA GLU A 208 -19.67 13.42 -4.00
C GLU A 208 -18.50 14.39 -4.19
N ASN A 209 -17.69 14.62 -3.16
CA ASN A 209 -16.46 15.42 -3.23
C ASN A 209 -15.60 15.26 -1.97
N LEU A 210 -14.31 15.59 -2.11
CA LEU A 210 -13.36 15.73 -1.01
C LEU A 210 -12.74 17.13 -1.03
N THR A 211 -12.67 17.79 0.12
CA THR A 211 -12.02 19.09 0.30
C THR A 211 -10.97 19.00 1.40
N PHE A 212 -9.81 19.65 1.19
CA PHE A 212 -8.75 19.78 2.17
C PHE A 212 -8.38 21.24 2.38
N GLU A 213 -8.40 21.64 3.64
CA GLU A 213 -8.17 23.00 4.08
C GLU A 213 -7.06 23.05 5.14
N THR A 214 -6.32 24.15 5.18
CA THR A 214 -5.25 24.34 6.17
C THR A 214 -5.27 25.77 6.72
N ALA A 215 -4.82 25.92 7.96
CA ALA A 215 -4.61 27.23 8.59
C ALA A 215 -3.28 27.21 9.34
N SER A 216 -2.54 28.32 9.30
CA SER A 216 -1.46 28.52 10.26
C SER A 216 -2.03 28.60 11.68
N SER A 217 -1.22 28.33 12.70
CA SER A 217 -1.66 28.38 14.11
C SER A 217 -2.41 29.70 14.43
N GLY A 218 -3.69 29.60 14.81
CA GLY A 218 -4.58 30.73 15.11
C GLY A 218 -5.13 31.50 13.90
N GLY A 219 -4.85 31.03 12.68
CA GLY A 219 -5.36 31.58 11.42
C GLY A 219 -6.68 30.98 10.96
N GLN A 220 -7.19 31.47 9.83
CA GLN A 220 -8.41 30.94 9.20
C GLN A 220 -8.07 29.80 8.23
N LEU A 221 -8.97 28.82 8.14
CA LEU A 221 -8.84 27.72 7.18
C LEU A 221 -8.95 28.25 5.75
N GLU A 222 -8.00 27.82 4.93
CA GLU A 222 -7.94 28.08 3.49
C GLU A 222 -7.96 26.76 2.74
N GLN A 223 -8.82 26.64 1.72
CA GLN A 223 -8.85 25.48 0.84
C GLN A 223 -7.51 25.34 0.10
N ARG A 224 -6.83 24.21 0.28
CA ARG A 224 -5.59 23.85 -0.41
C ARG A 224 -5.82 22.85 -1.54
N TYR A 225 -6.82 21.99 -1.41
CA TYR A 225 -7.16 20.99 -2.41
C TYR A 225 -8.67 20.71 -2.40
N ARG A 226 -9.22 20.39 -3.57
CA ARG A 226 -10.61 19.97 -3.75
C ARG A 226 -10.74 19.04 -4.95
N LYS A 227 -11.43 17.92 -4.75
CA LYS A 227 -11.83 16.98 -5.80
C LYS A 227 -13.34 16.98 -5.89
N ASP A 228 -13.87 17.69 -6.89
CA ASP A 228 -15.30 17.90 -7.10
C ASP A 228 -15.61 18.08 -8.60
N PRO A 229 -16.46 17.23 -9.21
CA PRO A 229 -17.13 16.09 -8.59
C PRO A 229 -16.14 14.98 -8.22
N TRP A 230 -16.51 14.19 -7.22
CA TRP A 230 -15.87 12.90 -6.97
C TRP A 230 -16.14 11.98 -8.16
N ASN A 231 -15.11 11.23 -8.53
CA ASN A 231 -15.20 10.17 -9.51
C ASN A 231 -14.36 9.00 -9.01
N PHE A 232 -15.05 7.92 -8.62
CA PHE A 232 -14.44 6.68 -8.14
C PHE A 232 -13.41 6.13 -9.14
N ASP A 233 -13.66 6.33 -10.43
CA ASP A 233 -12.78 5.88 -11.52
C ASP A 233 -11.58 6.81 -11.78
N ALA A 234 -11.38 7.87 -10.99
CA ALA A 234 -10.34 8.89 -11.21
C ALA A 234 -9.47 9.14 -9.96
N GLN A 235 -9.04 8.05 -9.32
CA GLN A 235 -8.19 8.08 -8.13
C GLN A 235 -6.71 8.02 -8.51
N ILE A 236 -6.18 9.17 -8.92
CA ILE A 236 -4.78 9.36 -9.33
C ILE A 236 -4.04 10.23 -8.32
N ILE A 237 -2.71 10.10 -8.30
CA ILE A 237 -1.84 11.00 -7.53
C ILE A 237 -1.75 12.34 -8.26
N GLU A 238 -2.10 13.42 -7.58
CA GLU A 238 -2.04 14.79 -8.08
C GLU A 238 -0.86 15.52 -7.43
N PRO A 239 0.01 16.19 -8.20
CA PRO A 239 1.16 16.89 -7.65
C PRO A 239 0.72 18.09 -6.81
N ILE A 240 1.40 18.31 -5.69
CA ILE A 240 1.24 19.51 -4.87
C ILE A 240 2.61 19.98 -4.38
N SER A 241 2.72 21.21 -3.91
CA SER A 241 3.85 21.67 -3.11
C SER A 241 3.30 22.36 -1.88
N LEU A 242 3.09 21.60 -0.81
CA LEU A 242 2.48 22.10 0.42
C LEU A 242 3.39 21.80 1.61
N LYS A 243 3.73 22.84 2.37
CA LYS A 243 4.44 22.72 3.64
C LYS A 243 3.48 23.01 4.77
N LEU A 244 3.41 22.11 5.74
CA LEU A 244 2.68 22.26 6.98
C LEU A 244 3.68 22.34 8.13
N LYS A 245 3.41 23.21 9.09
CA LYS A 245 4.23 23.38 10.29
C LYS A 245 3.56 22.75 11.49
N ALA A 246 4.36 22.33 12.46
CA ALA A 246 3.84 21.97 13.77
C ALA A 246 2.95 23.12 14.31
N GLY A 247 1.75 22.78 14.77
CA GLY A 247 0.72 23.71 15.24
C GLY A 247 -0.25 24.23 14.18
N ASP A 248 0.01 24.00 12.89
CA ASP A 248 -0.96 24.28 11.82
C ASP A 248 -2.22 23.41 12.00
N GLN A 249 -3.37 23.94 11.60
CA GLN A 249 -4.63 23.21 11.58
C GLN A 249 -4.88 22.66 10.19
N THR A 250 -5.38 21.43 10.10
CA THR A 250 -5.85 20.82 8.86
C THR A 250 -7.27 20.32 8.99
N ARG A 251 -8.02 20.37 7.89
CA ARG A 251 -9.37 19.80 7.80
C ARG A 251 -9.53 19.04 6.51
N VAL A 252 -9.93 17.77 6.60
CA VAL A 252 -10.47 16.99 5.47
C VAL A 252 -11.98 16.91 5.62
N THR A 253 -12.71 17.21 4.56
CA THR A 253 -14.16 17.04 4.49
C THR A 253 -14.51 16.14 3.30
N CYS A 254 -15.17 15.03 3.58
CA CYS A 254 -15.70 14.11 2.58
C CYS A 254 -17.24 14.19 2.59
N ASN A 255 -17.84 14.43 1.42
CA ASN A 255 -19.29 14.51 1.27
C ASN A 255 -19.81 13.30 0.49
N TYR A 256 -20.97 12.77 0.88
CA TYR A 256 -21.54 11.55 0.34
C TYR A 256 -23.04 11.68 0.03
N ASP A 257 -23.51 10.86 -0.89
CA ASP A 257 -24.93 10.62 -1.17
C ASP A 257 -25.23 9.12 -1.05
N ASN A 258 -25.65 8.68 0.13
CA ASN A 258 -26.08 7.30 0.33
C ASN A 258 -27.51 7.11 -0.20
N SER A 259 -27.61 6.79 -1.48
CA SER A 259 -28.87 6.47 -2.15
C SER A 259 -29.38 5.04 -1.91
N THR A 260 -28.68 4.24 -1.08
CA THR A 260 -29.04 2.85 -0.79
C THR A 260 -30.09 2.76 0.33
N PRO A 261 -30.84 1.65 0.45
CA PRO A 261 -31.82 1.46 1.51
C PRO A 261 -31.22 1.10 2.88
N GLY A 262 -29.89 0.91 2.97
CA GLY A 262 -29.18 0.53 4.18
C GLY A 262 -28.28 1.65 4.71
N GLU A 263 -27.89 1.53 5.97
CA GLU A 263 -26.80 2.35 6.50
C GLU A 263 -25.47 1.86 5.93
N VAL A 264 -24.58 2.79 5.63
CA VAL A 264 -23.23 2.51 5.13
C VAL A 264 -22.22 3.12 6.09
N GLY A 265 -21.32 2.27 6.57
CA GLY A 265 -20.23 2.66 7.46
C GLY A 265 -18.89 2.59 6.76
N PHE A 266 -17.84 2.68 7.57
CA PHE A 266 -16.49 2.48 7.11
C PHE A 266 -16.17 1.02 6.79
N GLY A 267 -15.36 0.80 5.74
CA GLY A 267 -14.83 -0.53 5.41
C GLY A 267 -13.96 -0.54 4.16
N GLU A 268 -13.33 -1.68 3.89
CA GLU A 268 -12.42 -1.88 2.75
C GLU A 268 -13.14 -2.30 1.46
N SER A 269 -14.38 -2.79 1.58
CA SER A 269 -15.22 -3.06 0.42
C SER A 269 -15.58 -1.75 -0.27
N SER A 270 -15.60 -1.71 -1.60
CA SER A 270 -16.09 -0.54 -2.33
C SER A 270 -17.58 -0.25 -2.09
N ASN A 271 -18.32 -1.18 -1.49
CA ASN A 271 -19.71 -0.96 -1.04
C ASN A 271 -19.82 -0.38 0.39
N ASP A 272 -18.73 -0.41 1.16
CA ASP A 272 -18.56 0.42 2.35
C ASP A 272 -17.98 1.79 1.94
N GLU A 273 -17.65 2.68 2.88
CA GLU A 273 -17.04 3.98 2.56
C GLU A 273 -15.69 4.25 3.25
N MET A 274 -14.94 5.20 2.67
CA MET A 274 -13.68 5.70 3.22
C MET A 274 -13.56 7.21 3.04
N CYS A 275 -12.85 7.88 3.96
CA CYS A 275 -12.55 9.31 3.89
C CYS A 275 -11.06 9.54 4.12
N PHE A 276 -10.24 9.47 3.06
CA PHE A 276 -8.80 9.74 3.18
C PHE A 276 -8.27 10.67 2.11
N LEU A 277 -7.32 11.50 2.53
CA LEU A 277 -6.38 12.17 1.66
C LEU A 277 -4.98 11.69 2.04
N VAL A 278 -4.37 10.91 1.16
CA VAL A 278 -3.00 10.43 1.36
C VAL A 278 -2.02 11.42 0.76
N GLY A 279 -1.21 12.06 1.59
CA GLY A 279 -0.15 12.95 1.16
C GLY A 279 1.16 12.21 0.97
N PHE A 280 1.79 12.34 -0.18
CA PHE A 280 3.16 11.86 -0.43
C PHE A 280 4.13 12.90 0.12
N ALA A 281 4.97 12.49 1.07
CA ALA A 281 5.74 13.39 1.93
C ALA A 281 7.24 13.11 1.88
N LYS A 282 8.04 14.17 1.94
CA LYS A 282 9.50 14.09 2.11
C LYS A 282 9.85 13.77 3.56
N ASN A 283 11.04 13.20 3.77
CA ASN A 283 11.62 12.88 5.07
C ASN A 283 10.79 11.90 5.93
N ARG A 284 10.19 10.88 5.32
CA ARG A 284 9.27 9.94 5.99
C ARG A 284 9.62 8.49 5.74
N THR A 285 9.54 7.70 6.80
CA THR A 285 9.83 6.25 6.80
C THR A 285 8.69 5.42 7.42
N SER A 286 7.90 6.01 8.32
CA SER A 286 6.71 5.47 8.95
C SER A 286 5.42 5.88 8.22
N LEU A 287 4.36 5.10 8.42
CA LEU A 287 2.99 5.58 8.21
C LEU A 287 2.63 6.45 9.43
N ASP A 288 2.52 7.75 9.21
CA ASP A 288 2.00 8.70 10.19
C ASP A 288 0.78 9.41 9.59
N GLY A 289 -0.03 10.04 10.43
CA GLY A 289 -1.18 10.74 9.91
C GLY A 289 -2.00 11.47 10.95
N CYS A 290 -2.76 12.44 10.45
CA CYS A 290 -3.89 13.02 11.14
C CYS A 290 -5.10 12.13 10.86
N LEU A 291 -5.24 11.07 11.64
CA LEU A 291 -6.27 10.09 11.43
C LEU A 291 -7.11 9.92 12.70
N THR A 292 -8.39 10.26 12.62
CA THR A 292 -9.32 10.05 13.73
C THR A 292 -9.99 8.71 13.56
N PHE A 293 -9.74 7.78 14.48
CA PHE A 293 -10.32 6.44 14.44
C PHE A 293 -11.38 6.16 15.52
N GLY A 294 -12.33 5.28 15.20
CA GLY A 294 -13.57 5.00 15.95
C GLY A 294 -13.39 4.27 17.28
N GLY A 295 -12.16 3.85 17.62
CA GLY A 295 -11.85 3.15 18.87
C GLY A 295 -11.34 4.04 20.02
N GLY A 296 -11.19 5.34 19.81
CA GLY A 296 -10.62 6.25 20.81
C GLY A 296 -11.64 6.74 21.84
N GLY A 297 -11.74 6.06 22.98
CA GLY A 297 -11.76 6.81 24.24
C GLY A 297 -10.53 7.74 24.27
N ASP A 298 -10.64 8.87 24.97
CA ASP A 298 -9.63 9.94 25.05
C ASP A 298 -8.19 9.48 24.72
N GLN A 299 -7.62 9.98 23.63
CA GLN A 299 -6.24 9.73 23.21
C GLN A 299 -5.19 10.25 24.23
N ASP A 300 -5.64 10.85 25.34
CA ASP A 300 -4.82 11.26 26.49
C ASP A 300 -4.76 10.21 27.61
N ALA A 301 -5.45 9.07 27.50
CA ALA A 301 -5.44 8.00 28.49
C ALA A 301 -4.77 6.73 27.93
N GLY A 302 -3.46 6.80 27.67
CA GLY A 302 -2.68 5.59 27.46
C GLY A 302 -2.91 4.60 28.62
N VAL A 303 -3.27 3.36 28.30
CA VAL A 303 -3.34 2.28 29.28
C VAL A 303 -1.95 1.64 29.29
N PRO A 304 -1.11 1.91 30.30
CA PRO A 304 0.20 1.26 30.37
C PRO A 304 0.03 -0.26 30.34
N PRO A 305 1.03 -1.00 29.82
CA PRO A 305 1.02 -2.46 29.91
C PRO A 305 0.81 -2.89 31.37
N ASP A 306 0.07 -3.98 31.56
CA ASP A 306 -0.18 -4.54 32.90
C ASP A 306 1.16 -4.68 33.65
N PRO A 307 1.33 -4.05 34.82
CA PRO A 307 2.58 -4.11 35.57
C PRO A 307 3.00 -5.55 35.94
N ASP A 308 2.05 -6.48 35.97
CA ASP A 308 2.30 -7.90 36.24
C ASP A 308 2.58 -8.72 34.96
N ALA A 309 2.57 -8.11 33.77
CA ALA A 309 2.78 -8.82 32.50
C ALA A 309 4.23 -9.25 32.24
N GLY A 310 5.20 -8.69 32.98
CA GLY A 310 6.63 -8.99 32.81
C GLY A 310 7.40 -7.89 32.08
N VAL A 311 8.59 -8.23 31.54
CA VAL A 311 9.56 -7.27 30.98
C VAL A 311 9.70 -7.48 29.49
N CYS A 312 9.31 -6.51 28.64
CA CYS A 312 9.41 -6.65 27.18
C CYS A 312 10.75 -7.25 26.71
N GLY A 313 10.70 -8.30 25.90
CA GLY A 313 11.88 -9.03 25.41
C GLY A 313 12.29 -10.26 26.24
N GLU A 314 11.73 -10.45 27.44
CA GLU A 314 11.95 -11.63 28.29
C GLU A 314 10.78 -12.63 28.25
N GLN A 315 9.80 -12.40 27.38
CA GLN A 315 8.55 -13.16 27.38
C GLN A 315 8.75 -14.52 26.73
N GLN A 316 8.04 -15.52 27.26
CA GLN A 316 7.95 -16.81 26.61
C GLN A 316 7.03 -16.69 25.39
N GLU A 317 7.41 -17.34 24.28
CA GLU A 317 6.52 -17.46 23.14
C GLU A 317 5.20 -18.14 23.54
N ASN A 318 4.08 -17.59 23.10
CA ASN A 318 2.79 -18.23 23.28
C ASN A 318 2.60 -19.38 22.25
N PRO A 319 1.54 -20.20 22.37
CA PRO A 319 1.31 -21.32 21.46
C PRO A 319 1.19 -20.94 19.98
N THR A 320 0.87 -19.69 19.66
CA THR A 320 0.79 -19.17 18.29
C THR A 320 2.10 -18.57 17.78
N GLY A 321 3.14 -18.49 18.62
CA GLY A 321 4.47 -17.96 18.27
C GLY A 321 4.65 -16.46 18.55
N ILE A 322 3.67 -15.79 19.16
CA ILE A 322 3.78 -14.38 19.57
C ILE A 322 4.71 -14.31 20.78
N GLY A 323 5.63 -13.34 20.78
CA GLY A 323 6.64 -13.17 21.82
C GLY A 323 7.95 -13.92 21.58
N ARG A 324 8.04 -14.77 20.55
CA ARG A 324 9.31 -15.39 20.12
C ARG A 324 10.32 -14.31 19.78
N ALA A 325 11.56 -14.42 20.27
CA ALA A 325 12.64 -13.53 19.88
C ALA A 325 12.95 -13.62 18.37
N CYS A 326 13.17 -12.47 17.73
CA CYS A 326 13.49 -12.40 16.31
C CYS A 326 14.56 -11.34 16.03
N SER A 327 15.21 -11.48 14.88
CA SER A 327 16.18 -10.52 14.39
C SER A 327 15.69 -9.90 13.09
N LYS A 328 16.16 -8.68 12.79
CA LYS A 328 15.80 -7.97 11.56
C LYS A 328 16.18 -8.79 10.33
N GLY A 329 15.18 -9.19 9.54
CA GLY A 329 15.34 -10.07 8.36
C GLY A 329 15.73 -11.51 8.68
N GLY A 330 15.60 -11.96 9.94
CA GLY A 330 16.05 -13.27 10.41
C GLY A 330 15.09 -14.43 10.12
N GLY A 331 13.81 -14.14 9.90
CA GLY A 331 12.80 -15.14 9.53
C GLY A 331 12.43 -16.12 10.65
N GLU A 332 12.62 -15.75 11.91
CA GLU A 332 12.33 -16.63 13.06
C GLU A 332 10.83 -16.75 13.39
N CYS A 333 10.05 -15.78 12.92
CA CYS A 333 8.62 -15.69 13.17
C CYS A 333 7.84 -16.73 12.35
N ALA A 334 6.81 -17.30 12.97
CA ALA A 334 5.92 -18.25 12.30
C ALA A 334 5.18 -17.57 11.14
N ASP A 335 4.73 -18.37 10.17
CA ASP A 335 3.95 -17.85 9.03
C ASP A 335 2.78 -16.98 9.50
N GLY A 336 2.63 -15.81 8.86
CA GLY A 336 1.64 -14.79 9.23
C GLY A 336 2.02 -13.88 10.41
N HIS A 337 3.21 -14.04 10.99
CA HIS A 337 3.77 -13.14 12.00
C HIS A 337 4.89 -12.29 11.41
N VAL A 338 5.15 -11.13 12.02
CA VAL A 338 6.22 -10.21 11.64
C VAL A 338 7.14 -9.94 12.81
N CYS A 339 8.42 -9.70 12.54
CA CYS A 339 9.37 -9.29 13.56
C CYS A 339 9.22 -7.80 13.85
N SER A 340 9.13 -7.41 15.13
CA SER A 340 9.04 -6.00 15.53
C SER A 340 10.25 -5.17 15.08
N SER A 341 11.43 -5.78 14.97
CA SER A 341 12.63 -5.12 14.44
C SER A 341 12.61 -4.85 12.93
N ASP A 342 11.77 -5.57 12.16
CA ASP A 342 11.56 -5.28 10.74
C ASP A 342 10.67 -4.05 10.54
N GLN A 343 9.84 -3.72 11.54
CA GLN A 343 8.94 -2.56 11.52
C GLN A 343 9.60 -1.27 12.03
N GLY A 344 10.89 -1.33 12.42
CA GLY A 344 11.60 -0.15 12.98
C GLY A 344 11.12 0.25 14.38
N GLN A 345 10.43 -0.64 15.09
CA GLN A 345 9.81 -0.37 16.39
C GLN A 345 10.70 -0.74 17.60
N THR A 346 11.90 -1.25 17.36
CA THR A 346 12.86 -1.59 18.41
C THR A 346 13.99 -0.57 18.48
N PRO A 347 14.38 -0.07 19.68
CA PRO A 347 15.61 0.69 19.85
C PRO A 347 16.81 -0.06 19.26
N ASP A 348 17.76 0.67 18.68
CA ASP A 348 18.96 0.08 18.06
C ASP A 348 19.67 -0.91 19.02
N GLY A 349 19.70 -2.18 18.63
CA GLY A 349 20.39 -3.25 19.36
C GLY A 349 19.54 -4.04 20.37
N ALA A 350 18.25 -3.71 20.56
CA ALA A 350 17.33 -4.54 21.35
C ALA A 350 16.83 -5.75 20.52
N PRO A 351 16.73 -6.97 21.11
CA PRO A 351 16.16 -8.12 20.40
C PRO A 351 14.69 -7.86 20.07
N GLY A 352 14.30 -8.14 18.82
CA GLY A 352 12.91 -8.06 18.39
C GLY A 352 12.09 -9.21 18.95
N PHE A 353 10.78 -9.10 18.81
CA PHE A 353 9.84 -10.18 19.11
C PHE A 353 8.84 -10.34 17.96
N CYS A 354 8.36 -11.56 17.78
CA CYS A 354 7.33 -11.87 16.81
C CYS A 354 5.97 -11.39 17.30
N LEU A 355 5.29 -10.63 16.47
CA LEU A 355 3.92 -10.16 16.67
C LEU A 355 3.06 -10.59 15.49
N LYS A 356 1.74 -10.63 15.69
CA LYS A 356 0.79 -10.89 14.60
C LYS A 356 0.10 -9.58 14.25
N ILE A 357 0.04 -9.24 12.98
CA ILE A 357 -0.82 -8.15 12.54
C ILE A 357 -2.20 -8.72 12.18
N GLY A 358 -3.24 -8.05 12.65
CA GLY A 358 -4.63 -8.46 12.54
C GLY A 358 -5.09 -9.30 13.73
N CYS A 359 -6.09 -8.80 14.44
CA CYS A 359 -6.85 -9.53 15.45
C CYS A 359 -8.24 -8.90 15.60
N ALA A 360 -9.26 -9.72 15.88
CA ALA A 360 -10.59 -9.21 16.18
C ALA A 360 -10.64 -8.70 17.63
N ASP A 361 -10.17 -9.55 18.54
CA ASP A 361 -10.15 -9.41 19.99
C ASP A 361 -8.87 -10.05 20.56
N THR A 362 -8.65 -9.93 21.87
CA THR A 362 -7.49 -10.52 22.55
C THR A 362 -7.48 -12.05 22.52
N ALA A 363 -8.64 -12.72 22.43
CA ALA A 363 -8.70 -14.17 22.31
C ALA A 363 -8.10 -14.67 20.99
N ALA A 364 -8.23 -13.89 19.90
CA ALA A 364 -7.63 -14.17 18.60
C ALA A 364 -6.09 -14.17 18.61
N CYS A 365 -5.47 -13.73 19.69
CA CYS A 365 -4.02 -13.74 19.91
C CYS A 365 -3.49 -15.04 20.52
N GLY A 366 -4.35 -16.05 20.73
CA GLY A 366 -3.90 -17.39 21.15
C GLY A 366 -3.53 -17.52 22.63
N GLY A 367 -3.84 -16.52 23.45
CA GLY A 367 -3.56 -16.50 24.88
C GLY A 367 -2.06 -16.35 25.22
N GLY A 368 -1.67 -16.76 26.42
CA GLY A 368 -0.26 -16.74 26.85
C GLY A 368 0.31 -15.34 27.07
N GLY A 369 -0.51 -14.39 27.54
CA GLY A 369 -0.07 -13.03 27.83
C GLY A 369 0.13 -12.16 26.58
N ALA A 370 -0.53 -12.48 25.47
CA ALA A 370 -0.62 -11.60 24.30
C ALA A 370 -1.97 -10.87 24.30
N THR A 371 -1.96 -9.62 23.84
CA THR A 371 -3.10 -8.70 23.82
C THR A 371 -3.34 -8.21 22.40
N CYS A 372 -4.61 -8.13 22.00
CA CYS A 372 -4.99 -7.45 20.77
C CYS A 372 -5.15 -5.96 21.06
N CYS A 373 -4.44 -5.09 20.36
CA CYS A 373 -4.58 -3.65 20.51
C CYS A 373 -4.25 -2.93 19.20
N ALA A 374 -4.65 -1.66 19.07
CA ALA A 374 -4.33 -0.85 17.88
C ALA A 374 -3.38 0.30 18.28
N PRO A 375 -2.08 0.21 17.94
CA PRO A 375 -1.10 1.23 18.33
C PRO A 375 -1.24 2.48 17.46
N ALA A 376 -0.83 3.65 17.96
CA ALA A 376 -0.92 4.88 17.19
C ALA A 376 -0.06 4.83 15.92
N GLU A 377 1.08 4.13 15.94
CA GLU A 377 1.96 3.95 14.77
C GLU A 377 1.34 3.05 13.69
N GLY A 378 0.35 2.22 14.04
CA GLY A 378 -0.51 1.50 13.11
C GLY A 378 -1.72 2.33 12.67
N GLY A 379 -1.68 3.64 12.94
CA GLY A 379 -2.82 4.52 12.83
C GLY A 379 -4.00 4.09 13.68
N GLY A 380 -3.87 3.38 14.81
CA GLY A 380 -5.05 3.05 15.65
C GLY A 380 -6.17 2.20 15.01
N VAL A 381 -5.97 1.68 13.78
CA VAL A 381 -6.88 0.73 13.09
C VAL A 381 -6.24 -0.61 12.83
N ILE A 382 -4.93 -0.63 12.62
CA ILE A 382 -4.19 -1.87 12.44
C ILE A 382 -4.07 -2.51 13.82
N LYS A 383 -5.00 -3.41 14.12
CA LYS A 383 -4.95 -4.22 15.33
C LYS A 383 -3.80 -5.21 15.23
N ILE A 384 -3.01 -5.35 16.28
CA ILE A 384 -1.91 -6.31 16.38
C ILE A 384 -2.07 -7.16 17.63
N CYS A 385 -1.63 -8.41 17.56
CA CYS A 385 -1.35 -9.20 18.75
C CYS A 385 0.10 -8.99 19.16
N VAL A 386 0.29 -8.39 20.33
CA VAL A 386 1.58 -8.08 20.94
C VAL A 386 1.66 -8.78 22.30
N PRO A 387 2.84 -9.25 22.77
CA PRO A 387 2.98 -9.64 24.18
C PRO A 387 2.58 -8.47 25.07
N GLU A 388 1.77 -8.68 26.11
CA GLU A 388 1.24 -7.63 26.98
C GLU A 388 2.38 -6.82 27.63
N ALA A 389 3.46 -7.47 28.05
CA ALA A 389 4.66 -6.80 28.55
C ALA A 389 5.35 -5.88 27.53
N CYS A 390 5.08 -6.05 26.25
CA CYS A 390 5.60 -5.26 25.13
C CYS A 390 4.55 -4.31 24.54
N ARG A 391 3.33 -4.24 25.10
CA ARG A 391 2.26 -3.40 24.59
C ARG A 391 2.60 -1.91 24.80
N PRO A 392 2.63 -1.08 23.74
CA PRO A 392 2.77 0.37 23.90
C PRO A 392 1.64 0.95 24.75
N ALA A 393 1.92 1.97 25.55
CA ALA A 393 0.94 2.55 26.47
C ALA A 393 -0.26 3.19 25.73
N ASP A 394 -0.03 3.70 24.53
CA ASP A 394 -1.02 4.26 23.61
C ASP A 394 -1.80 3.19 22.82
N CYS A 395 -1.42 1.91 22.93
CA CYS A 395 -2.10 0.80 22.27
C CYS A 395 -3.30 0.33 23.10
N ILE A 396 -4.49 0.88 22.81
CA ILE A 396 -5.73 0.55 23.53
C ILE A 396 -6.14 -0.90 23.23
N PRO A 397 -6.34 -1.76 24.26
CA PRO A 397 -6.79 -3.13 24.05
C PRO A 397 -8.14 -3.19 23.33
N ALA A 398 -8.24 -4.06 22.34
CA ALA A 398 -9.50 -4.47 21.75
C ALA A 398 -10.13 -5.52 22.68
N GLU A 399 -11.28 -5.16 23.27
CA GLU A 399 -12.11 -6.08 24.07
C GLU A 399 -12.65 -7.25 23.24
#